data_AF-A0A975TBA8-F1
#
_entry.id   AF-A0A975TBA8-F1
#
_cell.length_a   1.000
_cell.length_b   1.000
_cell.length_c   1.000
_cell.angle_alpha   90.00
_cell.angle_beta   90.00
_cell.angle_gamma   90.00
#
_symmetry.space_group_name_H-M   'P 1'
#
loop_
_entity.id
_entity.type
_entity.pdbx_description
1 polymer ?
#
loop_
_entity_poly.entity_id
_entity_poly.type
_entity_poly.pdbx_seq_one_letter_code
_entity_poly.pdbx_strand_id
1 'polypeptide(L)' 'MGESQVLSTRRWVWGRLVYVAGLRLDDGKLLIVISDDSSQTMIADYGHRWGIETLFGMFKTHGFCL' A
#
# COMPACT_ATOMS: atom_id res chain seq x y z
N MET A 1 -12.64 9.66 -6.85
CA MET A 1 -11.49 8.72 -6.88
C MET A 1 -10.24 9.51 -6.63
N GLY A 2 -9.41 9.08 -5.66
CA GLY A 2 -8.14 9.74 -5.36
C GLY A 2 -7.16 9.67 -6.54
N GLU A 3 -6.23 10.61 -6.60
CA GLU A 3 -5.17 10.62 -7.63
C GLU A 3 -4.02 9.71 -7.24
N SER A 4 -3.58 8.87 -8.17
CA SER A 4 -2.45 7.96 -7.98
C SER A 4 -1.31 8.25 -8.96
N GLN A 5 -0.07 8.11 -8.51
CA GLN A 5 1.11 8.25 -9.34
C GLN A 5 2.18 7.22 -9.00
N VAL A 6 2.72 6.56 -10.02
CA VAL A 6 3.91 5.70 -9.89
C VAL A 6 5.11 6.47 -10.44
N LEU A 7 6.20 6.53 -9.68
CA LEU A 7 7.41 7.18 -10.15
C LEU A 7 8.09 6.32 -11.21
N SER A 8 8.43 6.92 -12.36
CA SER A 8 9.03 6.23 -13.50
C SER A 8 10.44 5.67 -13.23
N THR A 9 11.09 6.08 -12.16
CA THR A 9 12.44 5.67 -11.82
C THR A 9 12.53 5.31 -10.36
N ARG A 10 13.36 4.31 -10.04
CA ARG A 10 13.61 3.89 -8.67
C ARG A 10 14.17 5.04 -7.81
N ARG A 11 14.01 4.91 -6.49
CA ARG A 11 14.49 5.87 -5.48
C ARG A 11 15.27 5.12 -4.41
N TRP A 12 16.29 5.77 -3.86
CA TRP A 12 16.98 5.28 -2.68
C TRP A 12 16.12 5.54 -1.45
N VAL A 13 15.74 4.47 -0.76
CA VAL A 13 15.01 4.50 0.51
C VAL A 13 15.77 3.61 1.47
N TRP A 14 16.30 4.19 2.55
CA TRP A 14 17.04 3.48 3.60
C TRP A 14 18.14 2.54 3.08
N GLY A 15 18.92 2.97 2.09
CA GLY A 15 20.01 2.17 1.54
C GLY A 15 19.56 1.02 0.63
N ARG A 16 18.30 1.04 0.14
CA ARG A 16 17.83 0.14 -0.93
C ARG A 16 17.22 0.93 -2.08
N LEU A 17 17.46 0.47 -3.30
CA LEU A 17 16.90 1.04 -4.52
C LEU A 17 15.55 0.39 -4.84
N VAL A 18 14.45 1.14 -4.69
CA VAL A 18 13.06 0.62 -4.76
C VAL A 18 12.18 1.44 -5.71
N TYR A 19 11.09 0.86 -6.17
CA TYR A 19 10.00 1.59 -6.82
C TYR A 19 9.09 2.23 -5.78
N VAL A 20 8.55 3.39 -6.11
CA VAL A 20 7.72 4.19 -5.20
C VAL A 20 6.46 4.61 -5.93
N ALA A 21 5.32 4.41 -5.27
CA ALA A 21 4.02 4.85 -5.75
C ALA A 21 3.29 5.64 -4.65
N GLY A 22 2.49 6.63 -5.05
CA GLY A 22 1.71 7.48 -4.17
C GLY A 22 0.23 7.46 -4.54
N LEU A 23 -0.64 7.49 -3.52
CA LEU A 23 -2.09 7.66 -3.67
C LEU A 23 -2.59 8.74 -2.71
N ARG A 24 -3.30 9.73 -3.23
CA ARG A 24 -4.04 10.69 -2.41
C ARG A 24 -5.35 10.06 -1.94
N LEU A 25 -5.50 9.91 -0.63
CA LEU A 25 -6.69 9.38 0.01
C LEU A 25 -7.79 10.45 0.09
N ASP A 26 -9.03 10.02 0.31
CA ASP A 26 -10.21 10.89 0.39
C ASP A 26 -10.11 11.91 1.54
N ASP A 27 -9.47 11.52 2.65
CA ASP A 27 -9.16 12.38 3.81
C ASP A 27 -8.00 13.36 3.55
N GLY A 28 -7.53 13.49 2.31
CA GLY A 28 -6.41 14.36 1.92
C GLY A 28 -5.03 13.85 2.31
N LYS A 29 -4.94 12.72 3.03
CA LYS A 29 -3.69 12.05 3.40
C LYS A 29 -3.02 11.37 2.20
N LEU A 30 -1.70 11.24 2.25
CA LEU A 30 -0.90 10.59 1.22
C LEU A 30 -0.48 9.19 1.66
N LEU A 31 -0.88 8.17 0.90
CA LEU A 31 -0.37 6.81 1.03
C LEU A 31 0.85 6.67 0.12
N ILE A 32 1.99 6.27 0.69
CA ILE A 32 3.20 5.91 -0.06
C ILE A 32 3.42 4.41 0.05
N VAL A 33 3.56 3.74 -1.09
CA VAL A 33 3.90 2.32 -1.19
C VAL A 33 5.31 2.22 -1.76
N ILE A 34 6.13 1.32 -1.22
CA ILE A 34 7.46 0.96 -1.74
C ILE A 34 7.49 -0.51 -2.13
N SER A 35 8.10 -0.85 -3.27
CA SER A 35 8.19 -2.22 -3.77
C SER A 35 9.54 -2.46 -4.45
N ASP A 36 9.97 -3.72 -4.44
CA ASP A 36 11.12 -4.16 -5.22
C ASP A 36 10.81 -4.29 -6.72
N ASP A 37 9.52 -4.48 -7.05
CA ASP A 37 9.02 -4.62 -8.42
C ASP A 37 8.37 -3.34 -8.95
N SER A 38 8.44 -3.17 -10.28
CA SER A 38 8.04 -1.97 -11.03
C SER A 38 6.57 -1.90 -11.42
N SER A 39 5.74 -2.84 -10.96
CA SER A 39 4.38 -2.96 -11.44
C SER A 39 3.57 -1.67 -11.30
N GLN A 40 2.93 -1.25 -12.39
CA GLN A 40 1.96 -0.15 -12.38
C GLN A 40 0.74 -0.47 -11.50
N THR A 41 0.52 -1.74 -11.14
CA THR A 41 -0.56 -2.19 -10.26
C THR A 41 -0.19 -2.18 -8.78
N MET A 42 1.00 -1.69 -8.41
CA MET A 42 1.54 -1.74 -7.04
C MET A 42 0.61 -1.16 -5.96
N ILE A 43 -0.15 -0.10 -6.27
CA ILE A 43 -1.11 0.47 -5.32
C ILE A 43 -2.32 -0.46 -5.14
N ALA A 44 -2.80 -1.09 -6.21
CA ALA A 44 -3.91 -2.03 -6.17
C ALA A 44 -3.52 -3.34 -5.47
N ASP A 45 -2.30 -3.83 -5.71
CA ASP A 45 -1.73 -4.99 -5.02
C ASP A 45 -1.65 -4.76 -3.50
N TYR A 46 -1.11 -3.60 -3.10
CA TYR A 46 -1.10 -3.19 -1.70
C TYR A 46 -2.52 -3.13 -1.11
N GLY A 47 -3.49 -2.61 -1.87
CA GLY A 47 -4.90 -2.59 -1.44
C GLY A 47 -5.47 -3.99 -1.17
N HIS A 48 -5.14 -4.97 -2.01
CA HIS A 48 -5.57 -6.36 -1.80
C HIS A 48 -4.97 -6.96 -0.51
N ARG A 49 -3.65 -6.77 -0.31
CA ARG A 49 -2.96 -7.22 0.91
C ARG A 49 -3.52 -6.53 2.17
N TRP A 50 -3.73 -5.22 2.10
CA TRP A 50 -4.29 -4.46 3.23
C TRP A 50 -5.71 -4.91 3.58
N GLY A 51 -6.52 -5.28 2.58
CA GLY A 51 -7.86 -5.86 2.81
C GLY A 51 -7.80 -7.16 3.61
N ILE A 52 -6.85 -8.04 3.31
CA ILE A 52 -6.63 -9.29 4.06
C ILE A 52 -6.19 -8.98 5.51
N GLU A 53 -5.23 -8.07 5.70
CA GLU A 53 -4.76 -7.67 7.03
C GLU A 53 -5.86 -7.02 7.86
N THR A 54 -6.70 -6.18 7.23
CA THR A 54 -7.86 -5.55 7.87
C THR A 54 -8.88 -6.59 8.30
N LEU A 55 -9.20 -7.57 7.45
CA LEU A 55 -10.10 -8.66 7.75
C LEU A 55 -9.61 -9.49 8.96
N PHE A 56 -8.34 -9.91 8.94
CA PHE A 56 -7.75 -10.61 10.09
C PHE A 56 -7.63 -9.72 11.33
N GLY A 57 -7.43 -8.41 11.16
CA GLY A 57 -7.49 -7.44 12.23
C GLY A 57 -8.84 -7.45 12.94
N MET A 58 -9.94 -7.36 12.18
CA MET A 58 -11.30 -7.43 12.71
C MET A 58 -11.58 -8.75 13.43
N PHE A 59 -11.15 -9.89 12.86
CA PHE A 59 -11.31 -11.20 13.50
C PHE A 59 -10.49 -11.37 14.78
N LYS A 60 -9.32 -10.71 14.89
CA LYS A 60 -8.52 -10.72 16.11
C LYS A 60 -9.14 -9.89 17.24
N THR A 61 -9.81 -8.78 16.92
CA THR A 61 -10.48 -7.94 17.94
C THR A 61 -11.86 -8.47 18.35
N HIS A 62 -12.58 -9.14 17.46
CA HIS A 62 -13.83 -9.85 17.77
C HIS A 62 -13.57 -11.34 17.94
N GLY A 63 -12.60 -11.68 18.80
CA GLY A 63 -12.06 -13.03 18.95
C GLY A 63 -13.10 -14.14 18.80
N PHE A 64 -12.71 -15.22 18.14
CA PHE A 64 -13.40 -16.51 18.18
C PHE A 64 -13.92 -16.75 19.60
N CYS A 65 -15.20 -16.47 19.81
CA CYS A 65 -15.86 -16.71 21.08
C CYS A 65 -16.03 -18.22 21.15
N LEU A 66 -15.04 -18.88 21.74
CA LEU A 66 -14.98 -20.31 22.01
C LEU A 66 -15.56 -20.56 23.41
#